data_AF-A0A524L5Y9-F1
#
_entry.id   AF-A0A524L5Y9-F1
#
_cell.length_a   1.000
_cell.length_b   1.000
_cell.length_c   1.000
_cell.angle_alpha   90.00
_cell.angle_beta   90.00
_cell.angle_gamma   90.00
#
_symmetry.space_group_name_H-M   'P 1'
#
loop_
_entity.id
_entity.type
_entity.pdbx_description
1 polymer ?
#
loop_
_entity_poly.entity_id
_entity_poly.type
_entity_poly.pdbx_seq_one_letter_code
_entity_poly.pdbx_strand_id
1 'polypeptide(L)'
;LKGRYPEIMDDALVGEEARKLHADALLMIENAAAKGWLEAAGVIGIFPANAVGDEIELFCDATRSHVLTILHTLRQQTDKGDDRPNRALADYVAPKDTGLTDHVGLFALTTGIGIQEAVREFEKNHDDYNAILLQSVADRLVEAFAELMHARVRKEFWGYAANESLQNQALIREDYRGIRPAPGYPACPEHSEKQTIFDILSVSENTGIVMTESFSMHPAASICGYYFAHPQASYFGVGKIDRDQVADYARRKGMDLGLVEKWLPTNIGY
;
A
#
# COMPACT_ATOMS: atom_id res chain seq x y z
N LEU A 1 -22.83 -8.15 -2.82
CA LEU A 1 -23.20 -9.59 -2.89
C LEU A 1 -22.20 -10.39 -2.06
N LYS A 2 -22.64 -11.38 -1.28
CA LYS A 2 -21.74 -12.17 -0.41
C LYS A 2 -21.33 -13.46 -1.12
N GLY A 3 -20.03 -13.72 -1.22
CA GLY A 3 -19.47 -14.91 -1.89
C GLY A 3 -18.11 -14.59 -2.50
N ARG A 4 -17.35 -15.63 -2.87
CA ARG A 4 -16.02 -15.50 -3.48
C ARG A 4 -16.11 -15.68 -5.00
N TYR A 5 -15.41 -14.87 -5.78
CA TYR A 5 -15.24 -15.12 -7.21
C TYR A 5 -14.29 -16.32 -7.46
N PRO A 6 -14.59 -17.24 -8.39
CA PRO A 6 -15.74 -17.27 -9.29
C PRO A 6 -16.98 -17.98 -8.73
N GLU A 7 -16.88 -18.66 -7.59
CA GLU A 7 -17.95 -19.50 -6.99
C GLU A 7 -19.28 -18.78 -6.79
N ILE A 8 -19.25 -17.48 -6.47
CA ILE A 8 -20.44 -16.62 -6.31
C ILE A 8 -21.30 -16.58 -7.58
N MET A 9 -20.73 -16.84 -8.75
CA MET A 9 -21.46 -16.87 -10.01
C MET A 9 -22.47 -18.01 -10.04
N ASP A 10 -22.19 -19.13 -9.38
CA ASP A 10 -23.06 -20.31 -9.36
C ASP A 10 -23.98 -20.35 -8.14
N ASP A 11 -24.00 -19.28 -7.33
CA ASP A 11 -24.87 -19.18 -6.16
C ASP A 11 -26.34 -19.19 -6.56
N ALA A 12 -27.14 -20.02 -5.89
CA ALA A 12 -28.55 -20.23 -6.23
C ALA A 12 -29.45 -19.00 -5.99
N LEU A 13 -29.04 -18.08 -5.10
CA LEU A 13 -29.82 -16.89 -4.75
C LEU A 13 -29.30 -15.64 -5.47
N VAL A 14 -27.98 -15.47 -5.56
CA VAL A 14 -27.37 -14.23 -6.06
C VAL A 14 -26.56 -14.40 -7.35
N GLY A 15 -26.41 -15.62 -7.88
CA GLY A 15 -25.54 -15.89 -9.02
C GLY A 15 -25.96 -15.17 -10.31
N GLU A 16 -27.26 -14.98 -10.54
CA GLU A 16 -27.75 -14.21 -11.69
C GLU A 16 -27.32 -12.74 -11.62
N GLU A 17 -27.54 -12.09 -10.49
CA GLU A 17 -27.16 -10.69 -10.28
C GLU A 17 -25.63 -10.53 -10.23
N ALA A 18 -24.90 -11.52 -9.70
CA ALA A 18 -23.43 -11.52 -9.74
C ALA A 18 -22.89 -11.55 -11.18
N ARG A 19 -23.49 -12.38 -12.05
CA ARG A 19 -23.12 -12.44 -13.48
C ARG A 19 -23.43 -11.15 -14.21
N LYS A 20 -24.61 -10.55 -13.97
CA LYS A 20 -25.00 -9.25 -14.56
C LYS A 20 -24.02 -8.14 -14.15
N LEU A 21 -23.79 -7.97 -12.84
CA LEU A 21 -22.86 -6.97 -12.32
C LEU A 21 -21.44 -7.15 -12.87
N HIS A 22 -20.97 -8.40 -12.99
CA HIS A 22 -19.67 -8.68 -13.57
C HIS A 22 -19.60 -8.34 -15.06
N ALA A 23 -20.63 -8.65 -15.84
CA ALA A 23 -20.71 -8.26 -17.25
C ALA A 23 -20.70 -6.74 -17.41
N ASP A 24 -21.49 -6.02 -16.60
CA ASP A 24 -21.52 -4.56 -16.60
C ASP A 24 -20.16 -3.96 -16.22
N ALA A 25 -19.48 -4.54 -15.22
CA ALA A 25 -18.15 -4.10 -14.81
C ALA A 25 -17.11 -4.29 -15.93
N LEU A 26 -17.13 -5.41 -16.65
CA LEU A 26 -16.25 -5.64 -17.79
C LEU A 26 -16.50 -4.61 -18.91
N LEU A 27 -17.77 -4.35 -19.22
CA LEU A 27 -18.15 -3.33 -20.21
C LEU A 27 -17.73 -1.92 -19.75
N MET A 28 -17.85 -1.63 -18.45
CA MET A 28 -17.40 -0.36 -17.87
C MET A 28 -15.89 -0.18 -18.01
N ILE A 29 -15.08 -1.24 -17.80
CA ILE A 29 -13.63 -1.21 -18.01
C ILE A 29 -13.31 -0.88 -19.48
N GLU A 30 -13.96 -1.56 -20.42
CA GLU A 30 -13.77 -1.32 -21.87
C GLU A 30 -14.15 0.12 -22.25
N ASN A 31 -15.28 0.60 -21.76
CA ASN A 31 -15.75 1.96 -22.02
C ASN A 31 -14.81 3.01 -21.42
N ALA A 32 -14.36 2.81 -20.17
CA ALA A 32 -13.45 3.72 -19.50
C ALA A 32 -12.11 3.83 -20.24
N ALA A 33 -11.59 2.71 -20.73
CA ALA A 33 -10.38 2.68 -21.56
C ALA A 33 -10.60 3.36 -22.92
N ALA A 34 -11.70 3.05 -23.61
CA ALA A 34 -11.98 3.60 -24.94
C ALA A 34 -12.24 5.12 -24.92
N LYS A 35 -12.87 5.61 -23.85
CA LYS A 35 -13.23 7.03 -23.70
C LYS A 35 -12.19 7.85 -22.93
N GLY A 36 -11.14 7.22 -22.40
CA GLY A 36 -10.13 7.90 -21.60
C GLY A 36 -10.67 8.44 -20.27
N TRP A 37 -11.67 7.77 -19.68
CA TRP A 37 -12.22 8.18 -18.38
C TRP A 37 -11.29 7.89 -17.21
N LEU A 38 -10.36 6.95 -17.40
CA LEU A 38 -9.38 6.53 -16.42
C LEU A 38 -8.00 6.52 -17.07
N GLU A 39 -7.07 7.21 -16.44
CA GLU A 39 -5.66 7.15 -16.77
C GLU A 39 -4.87 6.61 -15.57
N ALA A 40 -3.89 5.75 -15.87
CA ALA A 40 -3.02 5.13 -14.88
C ALA A 40 -1.66 5.80 -14.87
N ALA A 41 -1.18 6.16 -13.69
CA ALA A 41 0.15 6.71 -13.47
C ALA A 41 0.79 6.08 -12.24
N GLY A 42 2.11 5.98 -12.24
CA GLY A 42 2.81 5.35 -11.14
C GLY A 42 4.28 5.73 -11.09
N VAL A 43 4.79 5.82 -9.86
CA VAL A 43 6.21 6.04 -9.58
C VAL A 43 6.69 5.00 -8.56
N ILE A 44 7.89 4.49 -8.78
CA ILE A 44 8.57 3.57 -7.85
C ILE A 44 10.00 4.04 -7.63
N GLY A 45 10.57 3.67 -6.50
CA GLY A 45 11.99 3.85 -6.21
C GLY A 45 12.53 2.70 -5.37
N ILE A 46 13.80 2.34 -5.54
CA ILE A 46 14.50 1.34 -4.72
C ILE A 46 15.73 2.01 -4.14
N PHE A 47 15.81 2.03 -2.82
CA PHE A 47 16.80 2.81 -2.08
C PHE A 47 17.69 1.88 -1.26
N PRO A 48 19.02 2.12 -1.22
CA PRO A 48 19.87 1.51 -0.21
C PRO A 48 19.31 1.84 1.18
N ALA A 49 19.18 0.84 2.03
CA ALA A 49 18.54 0.98 3.33
C ALA A 49 19.18 0.09 4.40
N ASN A 50 19.10 0.51 5.66
CA ASN A 50 19.44 -0.32 6.82
C ASN A 50 18.51 -0.02 7.99
N ALA A 51 18.25 -1.04 8.81
CA ALA A 51 17.50 -0.86 10.06
C ALA A 51 18.37 -0.29 11.17
N VAL A 52 17.81 0.60 11.98
CA VAL A 52 18.36 1.13 13.23
C VAL A 52 17.26 1.10 14.28
N GLY A 53 17.23 0.05 15.11
CA GLY A 53 16.09 -0.19 16.01
C GLY A 53 14.80 -0.42 15.22
N ASP A 54 13.76 0.37 15.50
CA ASP A 54 12.45 0.30 14.83
C ASP A 54 12.34 1.26 13.63
N GLU A 55 13.45 1.83 13.19
CA GLU A 55 13.55 2.75 12.06
C GLU A 55 14.29 2.12 10.89
N ILE A 56 14.02 2.62 9.69
CA ILE A 56 14.75 2.26 8.48
C ILE A 56 15.36 3.54 7.90
N GLU A 57 16.69 3.64 7.92
CA GLU A 57 17.40 4.70 7.22
C GLU A 57 17.42 4.39 5.73
N LEU A 58 17.01 5.34 4.89
CA LEU A 58 17.23 5.30 3.44
C LEU A 58 18.41 6.21 3.11
N PHE A 59 19.27 5.80 2.18
CA PHE A 59 20.46 6.56 1.77
C PHE A 59 20.33 7.11 0.36
N CYS A 60 21.03 8.22 0.08
CA CYS A 60 21.04 8.84 -1.26
C CYS A 60 21.66 7.95 -2.33
N ASP A 61 22.61 7.10 -1.94
CA ASP A 61 23.35 6.24 -2.86
C ASP A 61 23.97 5.03 -2.14
N ALA A 62 24.62 4.16 -2.90
CA ALA A 62 25.19 2.91 -2.43
C ALA A 62 26.37 3.09 -1.45
N THR A 63 26.96 4.29 -1.33
CA THR A 63 28.02 4.57 -0.36
C THR A 63 27.50 4.63 1.08
N ARG A 64 26.19 4.90 1.26
CA ARG A 64 25.51 4.98 2.56
C ARG A 64 26.12 6.04 3.49
N SER A 65 26.77 7.06 2.94
CA SER A 65 27.38 8.14 3.72
C SER A 65 26.40 9.22 4.14
N HIS A 66 25.28 9.37 3.43
CA HIS A 66 24.25 10.37 3.70
C HIS A 66 22.87 9.74 3.75
N VAL A 67 22.21 9.88 4.90
CA VAL A 67 20.82 9.46 5.09
C VAL A 67 19.93 10.45 4.34
N LEU A 68 19.18 9.94 3.37
CA LEU A 68 18.18 10.67 2.62
C LEU A 68 16.96 10.97 3.48
N THR A 69 16.48 9.96 4.22
CA THR A 69 15.33 10.04 5.10
C THR A 69 15.30 8.87 6.08
N ILE A 70 14.32 8.87 6.97
CA ILE A 70 14.02 7.76 7.88
C ILE A 70 12.56 7.36 7.69
N LEU A 71 12.30 6.07 7.54
CA LEU A 71 10.96 5.50 7.65
C LEU A 71 10.75 5.03 9.09
N HIS A 72 9.67 5.46 9.72
CA HIS A 72 9.41 5.11 11.11
C HIS A 72 8.42 3.95 11.19
N THR A 73 8.84 2.85 11.83
CA THR A 73 7.96 1.70 12.04
C THR A 73 7.54 1.58 13.50
N LEU A 74 6.46 0.82 13.72
CA LEU A 74 5.94 0.45 15.03
C LEU A 74 6.16 -1.06 15.25
N ARG A 75 6.31 -1.44 16.50
CA ARG A 75 6.53 -2.80 16.96
C ARG A 75 5.32 -3.33 17.72
N GLN A 76 4.99 -4.60 17.48
CA GLN A 76 4.01 -5.30 18.31
C GLN A 76 4.42 -5.25 19.79
N GLN A 77 3.48 -4.99 20.69
CA GLN A 77 3.77 -4.89 22.13
C GLN A 77 2.95 -5.88 22.97
N THR A 78 2.19 -6.75 22.32
CA THR A 78 1.37 -7.76 22.99
C THR A 78 2.18 -8.98 23.39
N ASP A 79 2.03 -9.45 24.63
CA ASP A 79 2.52 -10.77 25.04
C ASP A 79 1.70 -11.87 24.32
N LYS A 80 2.40 -12.70 23.55
CA LYS A 80 1.79 -13.76 22.74
C LYS A 80 1.64 -15.07 23.51
N GLY A 81 2.19 -15.16 24.72
CA GLY A 81 2.21 -16.39 25.51
C GLY A 81 3.08 -17.50 24.91
N ASP A 82 3.93 -17.17 23.94
CA ASP A 82 4.85 -18.09 23.25
C ASP A 82 6.11 -17.35 22.77
N ASP A 83 7.05 -18.10 22.19
CA ASP A 83 8.37 -17.59 21.76
C ASP A 83 8.31 -16.76 20.46
N ARG A 84 7.13 -16.43 19.92
CA ARG A 84 7.06 -15.65 18.69
C ARG A 84 7.55 -14.22 18.96
N PRO A 85 8.45 -13.69 18.13
CA PRO A 85 8.98 -12.35 18.34
C PRO A 85 7.89 -11.31 18.13
N ASN A 86 7.98 -10.20 18.86
CA ASN A 86 7.24 -8.99 18.56
C ASN A 86 7.84 -8.31 17.34
N ARG A 87 7.05 -8.24 16.26
CA ARG A 87 7.55 -7.83 14.94
C ARG A 87 7.42 -6.33 14.74
N ALA A 88 8.38 -5.75 14.04
CA ALA A 88 8.32 -4.45 13.38
C ALA A 88 8.67 -4.62 11.90
N LEU A 89 8.23 -3.70 11.02
CA LEU A 89 8.60 -3.78 9.60
C LEU A 89 10.11 -3.59 9.38
N ALA A 90 10.78 -2.84 10.27
CA ALA A 90 12.23 -2.67 10.26
C ALA A 90 13.00 -4.00 10.40
N ASP A 91 12.40 -5.03 11.01
CA ASP A 91 13.03 -6.35 11.19
C ASP A 91 13.29 -7.07 9.85
N TYR A 92 12.64 -6.64 8.77
CA TYR A 92 12.83 -7.21 7.43
C TYR A 92 13.93 -6.50 6.62
N VAL A 93 14.70 -5.61 7.24
CA VAL A 93 15.84 -4.90 6.64
C VAL A 93 17.08 -5.17 7.46
N ALA A 94 18.21 -5.46 6.82
CA ALA A 94 19.45 -5.77 7.53
C ALA A 94 19.85 -4.63 8.49
N PRO A 95 20.08 -4.94 9.78
CA PRO A 95 20.51 -3.93 10.75
C PRO A 95 21.86 -3.33 10.37
N LYS A 96 22.02 -2.02 10.59
CA LYS A 96 23.19 -1.24 10.16
C LYS A 96 24.51 -1.75 10.75
N ASP A 97 24.48 -2.24 11.98
CA ASP A 97 25.63 -2.78 12.71
C ASP A 97 26.17 -4.11 12.14
N THR A 98 25.35 -4.85 11.38
CA THR A 98 25.78 -6.06 10.69
C THR A 98 26.75 -5.79 9.53
N GLY A 99 26.79 -4.55 9.03
CA GLY A 99 27.55 -4.19 7.83
C GLY A 99 27.00 -4.77 6.52
N LEU A 100 25.86 -5.46 6.56
CA LEU A 100 25.21 -5.98 5.36
C LEU A 100 24.52 -4.86 4.58
N THR A 101 24.60 -4.96 3.25
CA THR A 101 23.86 -4.07 2.35
C THR A 101 22.43 -4.59 2.18
N ASP A 102 21.45 -3.73 2.41
CA ASP A 102 20.05 -4.03 2.12
C ASP A 102 19.35 -2.85 1.43
N HIS A 103 18.10 -3.04 1.01
CA HIS A 103 17.32 -2.07 0.27
C HIS A 103 15.85 -2.11 0.70
N VAL A 104 15.17 -0.97 0.51
CA VAL A 104 13.71 -0.85 0.62
C VAL A 104 13.20 -0.18 -0.64
N GLY A 105 12.11 -0.69 -1.19
CA GLY A 105 11.41 -0.03 -2.29
C GLY A 105 10.24 0.80 -1.79
N LEU A 106 9.86 1.82 -2.55
CA LEU A 106 8.70 2.66 -2.33
C LEU A 106 7.86 2.72 -3.63
N PHE A 107 6.55 2.92 -3.51
CA PHE A 107 5.68 3.14 -4.66
C PHE A 107 4.54 4.11 -4.35
N ALA A 108 4.05 4.77 -5.40
CA ALA A 108 2.74 5.41 -5.45
C ALA A 108 2.12 5.20 -6.83
N LEU A 109 0.86 4.75 -6.86
CA LEU A 109 0.16 4.32 -8.07
C LEU A 109 -1.27 4.85 -8.04
N THR A 110 -1.81 5.17 -9.22
CA THR A 110 -3.22 5.52 -9.40
C THR A 110 -3.72 4.98 -10.72
N THR A 111 -5.03 4.70 -10.77
CA THR A 111 -5.77 4.44 -12.02
C THR A 111 -6.96 5.37 -12.16
N GLY A 112 -7.02 6.43 -11.34
CA GLY A 112 -8.21 7.28 -11.20
C GLY A 112 -8.08 8.66 -11.83
N ILE A 113 -7.01 8.94 -12.60
CA ILE A 113 -6.85 10.26 -13.22
C ILE A 113 -7.98 10.44 -14.26
N GLY A 114 -8.66 11.59 -14.22
CA GLY A 114 -9.80 11.90 -15.11
C GLY A 114 -11.18 11.42 -14.62
N ILE A 115 -11.24 10.53 -13.62
CA ILE A 115 -12.51 9.87 -13.21
C ILE A 115 -13.63 10.84 -12.84
N GLN A 116 -13.28 11.99 -12.26
CA GLN A 116 -14.23 12.95 -11.71
C GLN A 116 -15.14 13.58 -12.77
N GLU A 117 -14.71 13.66 -14.02
CA GLU A 117 -15.54 14.20 -15.10
C GLU A 117 -16.64 13.21 -15.49
N ALA A 118 -16.27 11.95 -15.69
CA ALA A 118 -17.21 10.89 -16.03
C ALA A 118 -18.22 10.61 -14.90
N VAL A 119 -17.78 10.59 -13.64
CA VAL A 119 -18.68 10.43 -12.49
C VAL A 119 -19.70 11.55 -12.42
N ARG A 120 -19.26 12.82 -12.57
CA ARG A 120 -20.16 13.97 -12.57
C ARG A 120 -21.17 13.93 -13.73
N GLU A 121 -20.77 13.40 -14.89
CA GLU A 121 -21.68 13.21 -16.02
C GLU A 121 -22.78 12.19 -15.70
N PHE A 122 -22.44 11.05 -15.10
CA PHE A 122 -23.42 10.06 -14.65
C PHE A 122 -24.37 10.63 -13.59
N GLU A 123 -23.85 11.29 -12.56
CA GLU A 123 -24.65 11.90 -11.50
C GLU A 123 -25.63 12.96 -12.05
N LYS A 124 -25.17 13.80 -12.99
CA LYS A 124 -26.01 14.80 -13.66
C LYS A 124 -27.18 14.16 -14.41
N ASN A 125 -26.98 12.97 -14.94
CA ASN A 125 -27.99 12.20 -15.66
C ASN A 125 -28.82 11.28 -14.72
N HIS A 126 -28.65 11.40 -13.40
CA HIS A 126 -29.28 10.55 -12.38
C HIS A 126 -28.97 9.06 -12.56
N ASP A 127 -27.77 8.76 -13.07
CA ASP A 127 -27.26 7.40 -13.28
C ASP A 127 -26.31 7.00 -12.15
N ASP A 128 -26.86 6.91 -10.94
CA ASP A 128 -26.11 6.58 -9.72
C ASP A 128 -25.43 5.21 -9.82
N TYR A 129 -26.05 4.27 -10.57
CA TYR A 129 -25.52 2.93 -10.78
C TYR A 129 -24.17 2.99 -11.52
N ASN A 130 -24.10 3.64 -12.68
CA ASN A 130 -22.85 3.72 -13.43
C ASN A 130 -21.80 4.61 -12.75
N ALA A 131 -22.22 5.64 -12.01
CA ALA A 131 -21.31 6.42 -11.17
C ALA A 131 -20.63 5.56 -10.10
N ILE A 132 -21.39 4.71 -9.39
CA ILE A 132 -20.86 3.78 -8.38
C ILE A 132 -20.04 2.67 -9.04
N LEU A 133 -20.49 2.15 -10.18
CA LEU A 133 -19.80 1.09 -10.91
C LEU A 133 -18.43 1.56 -11.40
N LEU A 134 -18.33 2.75 -11.99
CA LEU A 134 -17.06 3.32 -12.46
C LEU A 134 -16.08 3.53 -11.30
N GLN A 135 -16.53 4.07 -10.17
CA GLN A 135 -15.70 4.23 -8.97
C GLN A 135 -15.23 2.88 -8.42
N SER A 136 -16.13 1.91 -8.34
CA SER A 136 -15.81 0.56 -7.87
C SER A 136 -14.79 -0.13 -8.79
N VAL A 137 -14.94 0.03 -10.11
CA VAL A 137 -13.99 -0.47 -11.11
C VAL A 137 -12.63 0.20 -10.93
N ALA A 138 -12.57 1.51 -10.79
CA ALA A 138 -11.31 2.23 -10.58
C ALA A 138 -10.58 1.74 -9.30
N ASP A 139 -11.33 1.51 -8.21
CA ASP A 139 -10.79 0.96 -6.96
C ASP A 139 -10.27 -0.48 -7.12
N ARG A 140 -10.82 -1.28 -8.04
CA ARG A 140 -10.27 -2.61 -8.36
C ARG A 140 -9.05 -2.52 -9.27
N LEU A 141 -9.03 -1.57 -10.21
CA LEU A 141 -7.92 -1.36 -11.13
C LEU A 141 -6.66 -0.87 -10.41
N VAL A 142 -6.77 -0.02 -9.39
CA VAL A 142 -5.59 0.42 -8.64
C VAL A 142 -4.95 -0.72 -7.84
N GLU A 143 -5.74 -1.62 -7.27
CA GLU A 143 -5.24 -2.83 -6.60
C GLU A 143 -4.57 -3.80 -7.59
N ALA A 144 -5.18 -3.98 -8.78
CA ALA A 144 -4.59 -4.76 -9.85
C ALA A 144 -3.27 -4.13 -10.34
N PHE A 145 -3.19 -2.80 -10.40
CA PHE A 145 -1.97 -2.09 -10.76
C PHE A 145 -0.88 -2.26 -9.69
N ALA A 146 -1.23 -2.22 -8.41
CA ALA A 146 -0.30 -2.51 -7.32
C ALA A 146 0.25 -3.94 -7.39
N GLU A 147 -0.58 -4.94 -7.69
CA GLU A 147 -0.15 -6.33 -7.87
C GLU A 147 0.78 -6.48 -9.10
N LEU A 148 0.39 -5.90 -10.23
CA LEU A 148 1.20 -5.90 -11.46
C LEU A 148 2.55 -5.21 -11.23
N MET A 149 2.56 -4.02 -10.66
CA MET A 149 3.79 -3.27 -10.41
C MET A 149 4.68 -4.03 -9.42
N HIS A 150 4.11 -4.61 -8.36
CA HIS A 150 4.89 -5.41 -7.43
C HIS A 150 5.53 -6.61 -8.13
N ALA A 151 4.79 -7.34 -8.98
CA ALA A 151 5.36 -8.43 -9.77
C ALA A 151 6.53 -7.95 -10.67
N ARG A 152 6.41 -6.78 -11.30
CA ARG A 152 7.51 -6.18 -12.07
C ARG A 152 8.67 -5.75 -11.19
N VAL A 153 8.44 -5.26 -9.98
CA VAL A 153 9.51 -4.96 -9.03
C VAL A 153 10.27 -6.23 -8.66
N ARG A 154 9.57 -7.33 -8.35
CA ARG A 154 10.22 -8.61 -8.02
C ARG A 154 11.06 -9.16 -9.19
N LYS A 155 10.54 -9.03 -10.42
CA LYS A 155 11.11 -9.68 -11.61
C LYS A 155 12.11 -8.83 -12.39
N GLU A 156 11.84 -7.53 -12.52
CA GLU A 156 12.52 -6.62 -13.44
C GLU A 156 13.32 -5.54 -12.70
N PHE A 157 12.67 -4.77 -11.81
CA PHE A 157 13.31 -3.57 -11.23
C PHE A 157 14.23 -3.86 -10.05
N TRP A 158 13.80 -4.71 -9.12
CA TRP A 158 14.64 -5.23 -8.03
C TRP A 158 15.26 -6.57 -8.43
N GLY A 159 14.51 -7.40 -9.16
CA GLY A 159 15.06 -8.57 -9.85
C GLY A 159 15.44 -9.77 -8.97
N TYR A 160 15.04 -9.79 -7.68
CA TYR A 160 15.31 -10.93 -6.80
C TYR A 160 14.51 -12.19 -7.13
N ALA A 161 13.54 -12.11 -8.06
CA ALA A 161 12.71 -13.21 -8.51
C ALA A 161 12.54 -13.22 -10.05
N ALA A 162 13.60 -12.97 -10.81
CA ALA A 162 13.55 -12.86 -12.28
C ALA A 162 12.87 -14.05 -13.01
N ASN A 163 12.99 -15.27 -12.46
CA ASN A 163 12.40 -16.49 -13.02
C ASN A 163 10.97 -16.78 -12.51
N GLU A 164 10.34 -15.87 -11.77
CA GLU A 164 8.99 -16.05 -11.24
C GLU A 164 7.94 -16.13 -12.37
N SER A 165 7.12 -17.18 -12.33
CA SER A 165 6.04 -17.45 -13.29
C SER A 165 4.76 -17.85 -12.56
N LEU A 166 4.22 -16.93 -11.77
CA LEU A 166 2.98 -17.12 -11.01
C LEU A 166 1.75 -16.80 -11.86
N GLN A 167 0.69 -17.58 -11.65
CA GLN A 167 -0.65 -17.30 -12.17
C GLN A 167 -1.40 -16.37 -11.21
N ASN A 168 -2.45 -15.70 -11.69
CA ASN A 168 -3.19 -14.69 -10.89
C ASN A 168 -3.66 -15.22 -9.52
N GLN A 169 -4.12 -16.47 -9.45
CA GLN A 169 -4.56 -17.07 -8.18
C GLN A 169 -3.43 -17.23 -7.16
N ALA A 170 -2.20 -17.45 -7.62
CA ALA A 170 -1.03 -17.51 -6.76
C ALA A 170 -0.61 -16.11 -6.29
N LEU A 171 -0.78 -15.08 -7.14
CA LEU A 171 -0.58 -13.68 -6.74
C LEU A 171 -1.58 -13.27 -5.65
N ILE A 172 -2.88 -13.59 -5.81
CA ILE A 172 -3.92 -13.29 -4.81
C ILE A 172 -3.64 -13.98 -3.46
N ARG A 173 -3.02 -15.16 -3.48
CA ARG A 173 -2.61 -15.88 -2.26
C ARG A 173 -1.28 -15.38 -1.68
N GLU A 174 -0.64 -14.42 -2.34
CA GLU A 174 0.68 -13.92 -1.97
C GLU A 174 1.77 -15.01 -2.00
N ASP A 175 1.65 -15.98 -2.93
CA ASP A 175 2.60 -17.11 -3.12
C ASP A 175 3.94 -16.64 -3.76
N TYR A 176 4.41 -15.45 -3.42
CA TYR A 176 5.66 -14.85 -3.86
C TYR A 176 6.54 -14.45 -2.67
N ARG A 177 7.83 -14.24 -2.93
CA ARG A 177 8.75 -13.67 -1.94
C ARG A 177 8.51 -12.16 -1.80
N GLY A 178 8.49 -11.67 -0.55
CA GLY A 178 8.40 -10.26 -0.22
C GLY A 178 6.97 -9.74 0.00
N ILE A 179 6.84 -8.53 0.51
CA ILE A 179 5.56 -7.88 0.83
C ILE A 179 5.54 -6.42 0.36
N ARG A 180 4.33 -5.86 0.27
CA ARG A 180 4.10 -4.45 -0.13
C ARG A 180 3.20 -3.65 0.83
N PRO A 181 3.56 -3.49 2.11
CA PRO A 181 2.70 -2.84 3.10
C PRO A 181 2.46 -1.37 2.76
N ALA A 182 1.24 -0.90 3.03
CA ALA A 182 0.78 0.46 2.72
C ALA A 182 0.38 1.18 4.02
N PRO A 183 0.86 2.42 4.28
CA PRO A 183 0.50 3.19 5.47
C PRO A 183 -1.02 3.32 5.66
N GLY A 184 -1.50 3.02 6.86
CA GLY A 184 -2.91 2.90 7.24
C GLY A 184 -3.42 1.46 7.37
N TYR A 185 -2.67 0.48 6.85
CA TYR A 185 -2.97 -0.95 7.07
C TYR A 185 -2.42 -1.43 8.42
N PRO A 186 -2.91 -2.56 8.96
CA PRO A 186 -2.53 -3.03 10.29
C PRO A 186 -1.02 -3.17 10.56
N ALA A 187 -0.20 -3.43 9.54
CA ALA A 187 1.26 -3.58 9.66
C ALA A 187 2.00 -2.24 9.80
N CYS A 188 1.40 -1.15 9.34
CA CYS A 188 1.93 0.22 9.40
C CYS A 188 0.74 1.20 9.50
N PRO A 189 0.05 1.24 10.66
CA PRO A 189 -1.25 1.91 10.79
C PRO A 189 -1.16 3.44 10.74
N GLU A 190 0.04 4.01 10.86
CA GLU A 190 0.22 5.46 10.91
C GLU A 190 0.15 6.05 9.49
N HIS A 191 -0.80 6.97 9.28
CA HIS A 191 -1.10 7.50 7.95
C HIS A 191 -0.12 8.58 7.48
N SER A 192 0.51 9.33 8.39
CA SER A 192 1.41 10.44 8.05
C SER A 192 2.70 9.99 7.38
N GLU A 193 3.11 8.72 7.55
CA GLU A 193 4.23 8.13 6.80
C GLU A 193 4.05 8.20 5.27
N LYS A 194 2.82 8.39 4.76
CA LYS A 194 2.62 8.66 3.32
C LYS A 194 3.35 9.91 2.87
N GLN A 195 3.49 10.93 3.72
CA GLN A 195 4.19 12.17 3.38
C GLN A 195 5.63 11.88 2.98
N THR A 196 6.34 11.03 3.72
CA THR A 196 7.70 10.63 3.41
C THR A 196 7.79 9.99 2.02
N ILE A 197 6.83 9.13 1.65
CA ILE A 197 6.76 8.52 0.30
C ILE A 197 6.50 9.59 -0.76
N PHE A 198 5.58 10.52 -0.49
CA PHE A 198 5.23 11.62 -1.40
C PHE A 198 6.43 12.50 -1.74
N ASP A 199 7.19 12.86 -0.71
CA ASP A 199 8.33 13.77 -0.83
C ASP A 199 9.47 13.11 -1.61
N ILE A 200 9.81 11.86 -1.27
CA ILE A 200 10.96 11.15 -1.84
C ILE A 200 10.75 10.77 -3.30
N LEU A 201 9.53 10.33 -3.64
CA LEU A 201 9.21 9.92 -5.01
C LEU A 201 8.68 11.08 -5.85
N SER A 202 8.63 12.30 -5.31
CA SER A 202 7.99 13.46 -5.96
C SER A 202 6.62 13.08 -6.54
N VAL A 203 5.78 12.43 -5.73
CA VAL A 203 4.61 11.68 -6.21
C VAL A 203 3.68 12.57 -7.03
N SER A 204 3.37 13.77 -6.55
CA SER A 204 2.46 14.68 -7.26
C SER A 204 2.98 15.10 -8.62
N GLU A 205 4.29 15.33 -8.76
CA GLU A 205 4.92 15.72 -10.03
C GLU A 205 4.93 14.55 -11.02
N ASN A 206 5.24 13.34 -10.54
CA ASN A 206 5.40 12.16 -11.38
C ASN A 206 4.08 11.47 -11.74
N THR A 207 3.02 11.68 -10.97
CA THR A 207 1.76 10.91 -11.10
C THR A 207 0.49 11.75 -11.09
N GLY A 208 0.55 13.03 -10.69
CA GLY A 208 -0.64 13.84 -10.48
C GLY A 208 -1.46 13.49 -9.23
N ILE A 209 -1.05 12.50 -8.44
CA ILE A 209 -1.70 12.17 -7.16
C ILE A 209 -1.43 13.30 -6.16
N VAL A 210 -2.46 13.80 -5.50
CA VAL A 210 -2.33 14.79 -4.42
C VAL A 210 -2.77 14.19 -3.10
N MET A 211 -2.25 14.72 -2.00
CA MET A 211 -2.58 14.29 -0.66
C MET A 211 -3.26 15.41 0.12
N THR A 212 -4.33 15.07 0.85
CA THR A 212 -5.03 16.00 1.73
C THR A 212 -4.29 16.17 3.06
N GLU A 213 -4.69 17.16 3.86
CA GLU A 213 -4.17 17.37 5.22
C GLU A 213 -4.41 16.17 6.16
N SER A 214 -5.39 15.31 5.84
CA SER A 214 -5.68 14.07 6.57
C SER A 214 -4.94 12.85 6.02
N PHE A 215 -3.97 13.05 5.14
CA PHE A 215 -3.20 12.00 4.46
C PHE A 215 -4.05 11.05 3.59
N SER A 216 -5.21 11.53 3.12
CA SER A 216 -5.99 10.84 2.10
C SER A 216 -5.44 11.19 0.72
N MET A 217 -5.43 10.25 -0.21
CA MET A 217 -4.93 10.48 -1.57
C MET A 217 -6.08 10.77 -2.54
N HIS A 218 -5.83 11.65 -3.50
CA HIS A 218 -6.71 11.94 -4.61
C HIS A 218 -5.95 11.77 -5.93
N PRO A 219 -6.46 11.01 -6.92
CA PRO A 219 -7.76 10.33 -6.94
C PRO A 219 -7.94 9.26 -5.85
N ALA A 220 -9.19 8.94 -5.48
CA ALA A 220 -9.46 7.94 -4.42
C ALA A 220 -8.91 6.56 -4.78
N ALA A 221 -8.95 6.20 -6.06
CA ALA A 221 -8.29 5.02 -6.64
C ALA A 221 -6.77 5.24 -6.75
N SER A 222 -6.11 5.46 -5.60
CA SER A 222 -4.67 5.62 -5.47
C SER A 222 -4.15 4.80 -4.28
N ILE A 223 -2.92 4.31 -4.39
CA ILE A 223 -2.25 3.53 -3.35
C ILE A 223 -0.77 3.86 -3.32
N CYS A 224 -0.19 3.99 -2.12
CA CYS A 224 1.25 4.13 -1.93
C CYS A 224 1.71 3.24 -0.79
N GLY A 225 2.98 2.85 -0.81
CA GLY A 225 3.53 1.97 0.20
C GLY A 225 4.98 1.60 -0.04
N TYR A 226 5.37 0.53 0.64
CA TYR A 226 6.74 0.02 0.69
C TYR A 226 6.87 -1.27 -0.11
N TYR A 227 8.09 -1.68 -0.40
CA TYR A 227 8.46 -3.02 -0.85
C TYR A 227 9.55 -3.57 0.05
N PHE A 228 9.33 -4.77 0.60
CA PHE A 228 10.32 -5.53 1.36
C PHE A 228 10.62 -6.85 0.67
N ALA A 229 11.90 -7.14 0.44
CA ALA A 229 12.35 -8.33 -0.29
C ALA A 229 12.73 -9.51 0.62
N HIS A 230 12.71 -9.35 1.95
CA HIS A 230 13.13 -10.43 2.84
C HIS A 230 12.22 -11.66 2.68
N PRO A 231 12.77 -12.89 2.56
CA PRO A 231 11.98 -14.10 2.28
C PRO A 231 11.01 -14.49 3.40
N GLN A 232 11.23 -14.01 4.62
CA GLN A 232 10.33 -14.20 5.76
C GLN A 232 9.41 -13.01 6.02
N ALA A 233 9.46 -11.99 5.15
CA ALA A 233 8.57 -10.85 5.27
C ALA A 233 7.12 -11.31 5.14
N SER A 234 6.29 -10.92 6.10
CA SER A 234 4.87 -11.29 6.15
C SER A 234 4.08 -10.16 6.78
N TYR A 235 2.82 -10.02 6.38
CA TYR A 235 1.88 -9.09 7.00
C TYR A 235 1.57 -9.49 8.44
N PHE A 236 1.48 -8.50 9.31
CA PHE A 236 1.06 -8.65 10.70
C PHE A 236 0.28 -7.39 11.12
N GLY A 237 -0.51 -7.49 12.19
CA GLY A 237 -1.08 -6.31 12.83
C GLY A 237 -0.17 -5.84 13.96
N VAL A 238 0.15 -4.55 14.03
CA VAL A 238 0.88 -3.94 15.16
C VAL A 238 0.11 -4.16 16.46
N GLY A 239 -1.22 -4.06 16.42
CA GLY A 239 -2.08 -4.25 17.60
C GLY A 239 -2.01 -3.05 18.55
N LYS A 240 -2.19 -3.31 19.84
CA LYS A 240 -2.12 -2.28 20.88
C LYS A 240 -0.66 -1.99 21.26
N ILE A 241 -0.33 -0.71 21.41
CA ILE A 241 0.97 -0.20 21.85
C ILE A 241 0.81 0.62 23.14
N ASP A 242 1.81 0.55 24.00
CA ASP A 242 1.80 1.27 25.28
C ASP A 242 2.42 2.66 25.15
N ARG A 243 2.25 3.46 26.20
CA ARG A 243 2.64 4.88 26.24
C ARG A 243 4.13 5.11 25.98
N ASP A 244 4.97 4.17 26.36
CA ASP A 244 6.42 4.24 26.13
C ASP A 244 6.75 4.23 24.62
N GLN A 245 6.13 3.35 23.85
CA GLN A 245 6.31 3.28 22.41
C GLN A 245 5.70 4.49 21.70
N VAL A 246 4.54 4.98 22.14
CA VAL A 246 3.92 6.19 21.57
C VAL A 246 4.84 7.41 21.80
N ALA A 247 5.40 7.55 23.01
CA ALA A 247 6.34 8.62 23.33
C ALA A 247 7.67 8.50 22.58
N ASP A 248 8.16 7.28 22.40
CA ASP A 248 9.34 7.00 21.58
C ASP A 248 9.12 7.39 20.12
N TYR A 249 7.99 6.96 19.54
CA TYR A 249 7.62 7.27 18.16
C TYR A 249 7.44 8.79 17.96
N ALA A 250 6.75 9.47 18.90
CA ALA A 250 6.60 10.92 18.88
C ALA A 250 7.96 11.63 18.87
N ARG A 251 8.90 11.19 19.71
CA ARG A 251 10.28 11.71 19.73
C ARG A 251 11.01 11.47 18.41
N ARG A 252 10.93 10.26 17.85
CA ARG A 252 11.56 9.90 16.56
C ARG A 252 11.04 10.76 15.41
N LYS A 253 9.74 11.05 15.39
CA LYS A 253 9.11 11.94 14.40
C LYS A 253 9.23 13.44 14.69
N GLY A 254 9.75 13.83 15.85
CA GLY A 254 9.75 15.22 16.29
C GLY A 254 8.34 15.81 16.48
N MET A 255 7.39 14.97 16.91
CA MET A 255 5.98 15.32 17.08
C MET A 255 5.56 15.37 18.54
N ASP A 256 4.46 16.06 18.81
CA ASP A 256 3.82 16.05 20.12
C ASP A 256 3.16 14.69 20.41
N LEU A 257 3.27 14.22 21.66
CA LEU A 257 2.70 12.93 22.08
C LEU A 257 1.18 12.87 21.83
N GLY A 258 0.44 13.93 22.16
CA GLY A 258 -1.01 13.98 22.00
C GLY A 258 -1.44 13.98 20.53
N LEU A 259 -0.59 14.50 19.64
CA LEU A 259 -0.82 14.39 18.20
C LEU A 259 -0.68 12.94 17.71
N VAL A 260 0.35 12.22 18.16
CA VAL A 260 0.54 10.80 17.82
C VAL A 260 -0.61 9.95 18.37
N GLU A 261 -1.05 10.20 19.61
CA GLU A 261 -2.21 9.53 20.21
C GLU A 261 -3.47 9.72 19.35
N LYS A 262 -3.67 10.92 18.79
CA LYS A 262 -4.79 11.23 17.89
C LYS A 262 -4.68 10.52 16.53
N TRP A 263 -3.48 10.27 16.04
CA TRP A 263 -3.26 9.59 14.75
C TRP A 263 -3.33 8.06 14.83
N LEU A 264 -3.13 7.49 16.03
CA LEU A 264 -3.14 6.05 16.27
C LEU A 264 -4.29 5.59 17.19
N PRO A 265 -5.52 6.10 17.06
CA PRO A 265 -6.57 5.91 18.09
C PRO A 265 -6.95 4.45 18.29
N THR A 266 -6.86 3.62 17.25
CA THR A 266 -7.17 2.18 17.32
C THR A 266 -6.02 1.36 17.88
N ASN A 267 -4.80 1.90 17.92
CA ASN A 267 -3.59 1.23 18.41
C ASN A 267 -3.21 1.62 19.86
N ILE A 268 -3.79 2.66 20.46
CA ILE A 268 -3.51 3.00 21.87
C ILE A 268 -4.05 1.93 22.83
N GLY A 269 -3.18 1.42 23.70
CA GLY A 269 -3.45 0.34 24.66
C GLY A 269 -3.68 0.79 26.12
N TYR A 270 -3.68 2.09 26.40
CA TYR A 270 -3.76 2.67 27.76
C TYR A 270 -4.81 3.78 27.88
#